data_AF-A0A6G0FHY1-F1
#
_entry.id   AF-A0A6G0FHY1-F1
#
_cell.length_a   1.000
_cell.length_b   1.000
_cell.length_c   1.000
_cell.angle_alpha   90.00
_cell.angle_beta   90.00
_cell.angle_gamma   90.00
#
_symmetry.space_group_name_H-M   'P 1'
#
loop_
_entity.id
_entity.type
_entity.pdbx_description
1 polymer ?
#
loop_
_entity_poly.entity_id
_entity_poly.type
_entity_poly.pdbx_seq_one_letter_code
_entity_poly.pdbx_strand_id
1 'polypeptide(L)'
;MVPASRSTRDIEVTTESLQADLSRLRLQKRALERELAAVAAHLDTVQRALGTLEVVMSSRAKATAFEDAGDATPSRRGTHPEHAYGRLTEQILEYFAQVGDDEVRARDVAVALGRATDSGSINAVRSTLDRLVGTSRLRRSGRGLYRAG
;
A
#
# COMPACT_ATOMS: atom_id res chain seq x y z
N MET A 1 -16.76 -32.71 -51.04
CA MET A 1 -17.84 -32.26 -50.14
C MET A 1 -17.61 -32.89 -48.78
N VAL A 2 -17.25 -32.11 -47.75
CA VAL A 2 -17.22 -32.61 -46.37
C VAL A 2 -18.68 -32.80 -45.91
N PRO A 3 -19.06 -33.95 -45.33
CA PRO A 3 -20.45 -34.18 -44.95
C PRO A 3 -20.85 -33.25 -43.80
N ALA A 4 -21.94 -32.49 -43.99
CA ALA A 4 -22.49 -31.53 -43.02
C ALA A 4 -22.65 -32.10 -41.60
N SER A 5 -22.92 -33.40 -41.49
CA SER A 5 -23.05 -34.13 -40.22
C SER A 5 -21.78 -34.11 -39.34
N ARG A 6 -20.57 -34.07 -39.94
CA ARG A 6 -19.33 -33.94 -39.15
C ARG A 6 -19.20 -32.54 -38.56
N SER A 7 -19.51 -31.51 -39.34
CA SER A 7 -19.45 -30.11 -38.87
C SER A 7 -20.43 -29.85 -37.72
N THR A 8 -21.63 -30.42 -37.75
CA THR A 8 -22.59 -30.30 -36.64
C THR A 8 -22.08 -30.99 -35.37
N ARG A 9 -21.49 -32.19 -35.51
CA ARG A 9 -20.90 -32.93 -34.39
C ARG A 9 -19.74 -32.17 -33.72
N ASP A 10 -18.88 -31.56 -34.51
CA ASP A 10 -17.74 -30.77 -34.00
C ASP A 10 -18.22 -29.53 -33.24
N ILE A 11 -19.30 -28.89 -33.70
CA ILE A 11 -19.93 -27.77 -32.99
C ILE A 11 -20.53 -28.23 -31.66
N GLU A 12 -21.28 -29.34 -31.64
CA GLU A 12 -21.85 -29.92 -30.41
C GLU A 12 -20.76 -30.20 -29.37
N VAL A 13 -19.68 -30.89 -29.77
CA VAL A 13 -18.55 -31.20 -28.89
C VAL A 13 -17.87 -29.92 -28.38
N THR A 14 -17.70 -28.92 -29.24
CA THR A 14 -17.12 -27.63 -28.84
C THR A 14 -18.02 -26.90 -27.84
N THR A 15 -19.34 -26.88 -28.06
CA THR A 15 -20.29 -26.26 -27.12
C THR A 15 -20.33 -26.96 -25.78
N GLU A 16 -20.24 -28.30 -25.75
CA GLU A 16 -20.16 -29.08 -24.52
C GLU A 16 -18.87 -28.78 -23.75
N SER A 17 -17.73 -28.70 -24.44
CA SER A 17 -16.46 -28.30 -23.84
C SER A 17 -16.52 -26.88 -23.25
N LEU A 18 -17.05 -25.91 -24.00
CA LEU A 18 -17.20 -24.54 -23.51
C LEU A 18 -18.15 -24.44 -22.32
N GLN A 19 -19.22 -25.23 -22.30
CA GLN A 19 -20.15 -25.28 -21.18
C GLN A 19 -19.51 -25.90 -19.93
N ALA A 20 -18.69 -26.93 -20.10
CA ALA A 20 -17.89 -27.51 -19.03
C ALA A 20 -16.88 -26.48 -18.47
N ASP A 21 -16.14 -25.79 -19.33
CA ASP A 21 -15.16 -24.77 -18.91
C ASP A 21 -15.84 -23.61 -18.17
N LEU A 22 -16.99 -23.15 -18.67
CA LEU A 22 -17.76 -22.10 -18.04
C LEU A 22 -18.30 -22.53 -16.66
N SER A 23 -18.68 -23.79 -16.49
CA SER A 23 -19.07 -24.32 -15.18
C SER A 23 -17.89 -24.34 -14.19
N ARG A 24 -16.70 -24.73 -14.66
CA ARG A 24 -15.45 -24.73 -13.88
C ARG A 24 -15.04 -23.32 -13.46
N LEU A 25 -15.06 -22.37 -14.39
CA LEU A 25 -14.75 -20.96 -14.12
C LEU A 25 -15.72 -20.34 -13.10
N ARG A 26 -17.02 -20.67 -13.19
CA ARG A 26 -18.00 -20.21 -12.19
C ARG A 26 -17.73 -20.77 -10.80
N LEU A 27 -17.31 -22.03 -10.70
CA LEU A 27 -16.93 -22.62 -9.42
C LEU A 27 -15.69 -21.93 -8.84
N GLN A 28 -14.66 -21.71 -9.66
CA GLN A 28 -13.44 -21.00 -9.27
C GLN A 28 -13.74 -19.57 -8.82
N LYS A 29 -14.57 -18.83 -9.56
CA LYS A 29 -15.03 -17.48 -9.17
C LYS A 29 -15.67 -17.49 -7.78
N ARG A 30 -16.61 -18.42 -7.53
CA ARG A 30 -17.27 -18.54 -6.22
C ARG A 30 -16.32 -18.92 -5.08
N ALA A 31 -15.23 -19.64 -5.38
CA ALA A 31 -14.20 -19.94 -4.39
C ALA A 31 -13.37 -18.69 -4.06
N LEU A 32 -12.92 -17.96 -5.08
CA LEU A 32 -12.20 -16.69 -4.91
C LEU A 32 -13.04 -15.64 -4.18
N GLU A 33 -14.34 -15.52 -4.49
CA GLU A 33 -15.24 -14.61 -3.77
C GLU A 33 -15.34 -14.95 -2.27
N ARG A 34 -15.30 -16.24 -1.91
CA ARG A 34 -15.29 -16.69 -0.51
C ARG A 34 -13.97 -16.39 0.17
N GLU A 35 -12.84 -16.59 -0.51
CA GLU A 35 -11.52 -16.24 0.00
C GLU A 35 -11.40 -14.73 0.23
N LEU A 36 -11.86 -13.91 -0.72
CA LEU A 36 -11.90 -12.46 -0.58
C LEU A 36 -12.76 -12.02 0.61
N ALA A 37 -13.93 -12.64 0.81
CA ALA A 37 -14.77 -12.36 1.97
C ALA A 37 -14.07 -12.72 3.29
N ALA A 38 -13.33 -13.83 3.33
CA ALA A 38 -12.56 -14.23 4.50
C ALA A 38 -11.41 -13.24 4.80
N VAL A 39 -10.69 -12.79 3.77
CA VAL A 39 -9.63 -11.77 3.91
C VAL A 39 -10.21 -10.44 4.38
N ALA A 40 -11.34 -9.99 3.82
CA ALA A 40 -12.01 -8.77 4.27
C ALA A 40 -12.41 -8.85 5.76
N ALA A 41 -13.02 -9.96 6.18
CA ALA A 41 -13.37 -10.16 7.59
C ALA A 41 -12.14 -10.19 8.51
N HIS A 42 -11.02 -10.74 8.03
CA HIS A 42 -9.76 -10.72 8.77
C HIS A 42 -9.22 -9.29 8.91
N LEU A 43 -9.23 -8.50 7.84
CA LEU A 43 -8.80 -7.09 7.87
C LEU A 43 -9.69 -6.25 8.80
N ASP A 44 -11.01 -6.45 8.79
CA ASP A 44 -11.91 -5.80 9.75
C ASP A 44 -11.54 -6.14 11.21
N THR A 45 -11.17 -7.40 11.45
CA THR A 45 -10.73 -7.86 12.78
C THR A 45 -9.42 -7.19 13.19
N VAL A 46 -8.43 -7.12 12.29
CA VAL A 46 -7.16 -6.43 12.53
C VAL A 46 -7.38 -4.94 12.78
N GLN A 47 -8.23 -4.28 11.99
CA GLN A 47 -8.54 -2.86 12.16
C GLN A 47 -9.20 -2.59 13.52
N ARG A 48 -10.11 -3.46 13.96
CA ARG A 48 -10.71 -3.38 15.31
C ARG A 48 -9.67 -3.56 16.41
N ALA A 49 -8.78 -4.55 16.28
CA ALA A 49 -7.71 -4.79 17.26
C ALA A 49 -6.71 -3.63 17.35
N LEU A 50 -6.40 -2.99 16.21
CA LEU A 50 -5.58 -1.78 16.19
C LEU A 50 -6.30 -0.61 16.84
N GLY A 51 -7.60 -0.41 16.56
CA GLY A 51 -8.40 0.63 17.21
C GLY A 51 -8.50 0.46 18.72
N THR A 52 -8.64 -0.78 19.24
CA THR A 52 -8.61 -1.01 20.69
C THR A 52 -7.25 -0.71 21.29
N LEU A 53 -6.16 -1.06 20.59
CA LEU A 53 -4.80 -0.73 21.02
C LEU A 53 -4.56 0.78 21.05
N GLU A 54 -5.02 1.53 20.04
CA GLU A 54 -4.93 2.99 19.99
C GLU A 54 -5.67 3.66 21.17
N VAL A 55 -6.84 3.14 21.55
CA VAL A 55 -7.59 3.62 22.73
C VAL A 55 -6.80 3.36 24.01
N VAL A 56 -6.18 2.18 24.16
CA VAL A 56 -5.34 1.86 25.32
C VAL A 56 -4.09 2.75 25.37
N MET A 57 -3.46 3.02 24.24
CA MET A 57 -2.30 3.92 24.17
C MET A 57 -2.70 5.37 24.50
N SER A 58 -3.85 5.83 24.00
CA SER A 58 -4.37 7.17 24.27
C SER A 58 -4.82 7.35 25.72
N SER A 59 -5.40 6.32 26.34
CA SER A 59 -5.77 6.35 27.76
C SER A 59 -4.52 6.34 28.65
N ARG A 60 -3.48 5.59 28.29
CA ARG A 60 -2.17 5.62 28.95
C ARG A 60 -1.50 6.98 28.85
N ALA A 61 -1.50 7.61 27.67
CA ALA A 61 -0.94 8.96 27.49
C ALA A 61 -1.68 10.03 28.31
N LYS A 62 -3.00 9.88 28.52
CA LYS A 62 -3.75 10.75 29.44
C LYS A 62 -3.43 10.47 30.90
N ALA A 63 -3.22 9.22 31.29
CA ALA A 63 -2.82 8.88 32.66
C ALA A 63 -1.45 9.47 33.02
N THR A 64 -0.47 9.43 32.09
CA THR A 64 0.83 10.07 32.29
C THR A 64 0.75 11.59 32.34
N ALA A 65 -0.20 12.22 31.63
CA ALA A 65 -0.43 13.67 31.71
C ALA A 65 -1.13 14.11 33.02
N PHE A 66 -1.84 13.20 33.70
CA PHE A 66 -2.41 13.46 35.03
C PHE A 66 -1.37 13.31 36.15
N GLU A 67 -0.32 12.52 35.95
CA GLU A 67 0.82 12.45 36.87
C GLU A 67 1.84 13.58 36.65
N ASP A 68 1.91 14.16 35.45
CA ASP A 68 2.82 15.27 35.10
C ASP A 68 2.19 16.67 35.28
N ALA A 69 0.93 16.77 35.73
CA ALA A 69 0.27 18.04 36.07
C ALA A 69 0.74 18.67 37.39
N GLY A 70 1.97 18.35 37.81
CA GLY A 70 2.69 18.98 38.93
C GLY A 70 3.78 19.95 38.49
N ASP A 71 4.22 19.95 37.23
CA ASP A 71 5.18 20.94 36.73
C ASP A 71 5.07 21.13 35.22
N ALA A 72 5.27 22.38 34.80
CA ALA A 72 5.43 22.84 33.41
C ALA A 72 4.26 22.74 32.41
N THR A 73 3.84 23.95 32.01
CA THR A 73 2.99 24.30 30.87
C THR A 73 3.46 23.67 29.55
N PRO A 74 2.55 23.29 28.63
CA PRO A 74 2.91 23.34 27.21
C PRO A 74 1.89 24.04 26.32
N SER A 75 2.43 24.93 25.49
CA SER A 75 1.81 25.48 24.31
C SER A 75 1.26 24.37 23.41
N ARG A 76 -0.02 24.51 23.09
CA ARG A 76 -0.77 23.79 22.06
C ARG A 76 -0.13 24.04 20.69
N ARG A 77 0.71 23.12 20.20
CA ARG A 77 1.12 23.08 18.79
C ARG A 77 0.25 22.08 18.05
N GLY A 78 -0.56 22.61 17.12
CA GLY A 78 -1.28 21.81 16.14
C GLY A 78 -0.31 21.02 15.27
N THR A 79 -0.70 19.80 14.95
CA THR A 79 0.00 18.91 14.02
C THR A 79 -0.08 19.51 12.61
N HIS A 80 0.83 20.41 12.27
CA HIS A 80 0.94 20.91 10.90
C HIS A 80 1.52 19.80 10.00
N PRO A 81 0.89 19.48 8.85
CA PRO A 81 1.40 18.49 7.89
C PRO A 81 2.79 18.85 7.36
N GLU A 82 3.19 20.10 7.49
CA GLU A 82 4.49 20.67 7.11
C GLU A 82 5.65 20.02 7.87
N HIS A 83 5.46 19.72 9.16
CA HIS A 83 6.47 19.00 9.96
C HIS A 83 6.54 17.51 9.59
N ALA A 84 5.42 16.92 9.14
CA ALA A 84 5.40 15.53 8.66
C ALA A 84 6.14 15.40 7.31
N TYR A 85 5.97 16.37 6.41
CA TYR A 85 6.74 16.45 5.16
C TYR A 85 8.23 16.67 5.41
N GLY A 86 8.60 17.49 6.40
CA GLY A 86 10.00 17.67 6.83
C GLY A 86 10.64 16.36 7.26
N ARG A 87 10.01 15.63 8.20
CA ARG A 87 10.54 14.33 8.67
C ARG A 87 10.58 13.25 7.59
N LEU A 88 9.60 13.22 6.69
CA LEU A 88 9.63 12.30 5.54
C LEU A 88 10.80 12.61 4.60
N THR A 89 11.09 13.89 4.39
CA THR A 89 12.20 14.32 3.53
C THR A 89 13.55 13.89 4.10
N GLU A 90 13.76 14.09 5.40
CA GLU A 90 14.98 13.65 6.09
C GLU A 90 15.19 12.14 5.99
N GLN A 91 14.14 11.35 6.25
CA GLN A 91 14.20 9.89 6.17
C GLN A 91 14.48 9.38 4.76
N ILE A 92 13.94 10.03 3.73
CA ILE A 92 14.24 9.69 2.33
C ILE A 92 15.71 9.98 2.03
N LEU A 93 16.25 11.12 2.45
CA LEU A 93 17.66 11.46 2.23
C LEU A 93 18.60 10.50 2.96
N GLU A 94 18.28 10.13 4.19
CA GLU A 94 19.03 9.14 4.97
C GLU A 94 19.04 7.76 4.28
N TYR A 95 17.88 7.33 3.77
CA TYR A 95 17.78 6.09 2.99
C TYR A 95 18.65 6.12 1.72
N PHE A 96 18.59 7.19 0.93
CA PHE A 96 19.42 7.32 -0.27
C PHE A 96 20.92 7.48 0.05
N ALA A 97 21.28 8.03 1.21
CA ALA A 97 22.67 8.02 1.68
C ALA A 97 23.17 6.61 2.01
N GLN A 98 22.29 5.74 2.51
CA GLN A 98 22.62 4.34 2.81
C GLN A 98 22.68 3.46 1.55
N VAL A 99 21.79 3.71 0.59
CA VAL A 99 21.66 2.94 -0.66
C VAL A 99 22.63 3.45 -1.74
N GLY A 100 23.12 4.69 -1.63
CA GLY A 100 24.08 5.27 -2.55
C GLY A 100 23.49 5.52 -3.93
N ASP A 101 24.24 5.12 -4.96
CA ASP A 101 23.89 5.31 -6.37
C ASP A 101 22.94 4.25 -6.92
N ASP A 102 22.27 3.43 -6.11
CA ASP A 102 21.29 2.50 -6.68
C ASP A 102 20.02 3.20 -7.17
N GLU A 103 19.45 2.66 -8.25
CA GLU A 103 18.19 3.16 -8.82
C GLU A 103 17.00 2.53 -8.09
N VAL A 104 16.30 3.34 -7.30
CA VAL A 104 15.19 2.87 -6.46
C VAL A 104 13.86 3.46 -6.90
N ARG A 105 12.79 2.66 -6.88
CA ARG A 105 11.44 3.16 -7.13
C ARG A 105 10.83 3.76 -5.86
N ALA A 106 9.94 4.74 -6.03
CA ALA A 106 9.19 5.33 -4.92
C ALA A 106 8.45 4.29 -4.06
N ARG A 107 7.98 3.19 -4.67
CA ARG A 107 7.36 2.08 -3.94
C ARG A 107 8.36 1.37 -3.03
N ASP A 108 9.56 1.10 -3.52
CA ASP A 108 10.58 0.37 -2.78
C ASP A 108 11.13 1.24 -1.63
N VAL A 109 11.27 2.55 -1.86
CA VAL A 109 11.55 3.54 -0.79
C VAL A 109 10.44 3.51 0.26
N ALA A 110 9.17 3.52 -0.14
CA ALA A 110 8.05 3.46 0.81
C ALA A 110 8.05 2.14 1.61
N VAL A 111 8.40 1.01 0.98
CA VAL A 111 8.54 -0.28 1.67
C VAL A 111 9.70 -0.25 2.66
N ALA A 112 10.85 0.26 2.26
CA ALA A 112 12.04 0.36 3.12
C ALA A 112 11.83 1.28 4.32
N LEU A 113 11.05 2.34 4.16
CA LEU A 113 10.65 3.25 5.24
C LEU A 113 9.49 2.71 6.09
N GLY A 114 8.98 1.50 5.80
CA GLY A 114 7.85 0.91 6.52
C GLY A 114 6.51 1.64 6.32
N ARG A 115 6.41 2.44 5.25
CA ARG A 115 5.27 3.33 4.94
C ARG A 115 4.44 2.88 3.75
N ALA A 116 4.71 1.72 3.17
CA ALA A 116 3.88 1.16 2.09
C ALA A 116 2.55 0.56 2.61
N THR A 117 1.94 1.20 3.61
CA THR A 117 0.67 0.79 4.22
C THR A 117 -0.53 1.08 3.31
N ASP A 118 -0.45 2.16 2.53
CA ASP A 118 -1.53 2.64 1.68
C ASP A 118 -1.00 3.37 0.43
N SER A 119 -1.86 3.48 -0.60
CA SER A 119 -1.54 4.18 -1.84
C SER A 119 -1.26 5.67 -1.64
N GLY A 120 -1.83 6.30 -0.60
CA GLY A 120 -1.59 7.69 -0.27
C GLY A 120 -0.16 7.93 0.22
N SER A 121 0.34 7.06 1.09
CA SER A 121 1.72 7.09 1.60
C SER A 121 2.75 6.92 0.47
N ILE A 122 2.48 6.04 -0.51
CA ILE A 122 3.33 5.87 -1.70
C ILE A 122 3.30 7.15 -2.57
N ASN A 123 2.13 7.78 -2.73
CA ASN A 123 2.00 9.02 -3.49
C ASN A 123 2.69 10.21 -2.79
N ALA A 124 2.68 10.25 -1.46
CA ALA A 124 3.40 11.25 -0.68
C ALA A 124 4.92 11.12 -0.85
N VAL A 125 5.45 9.89 -0.76
CA VAL A 125 6.87 9.59 -1.04
C VAL A 125 7.24 10.02 -2.46
N ARG A 126 6.43 9.64 -3.46
CA ARG A 126 6.66 10.04 -4.86
C ARG A 126 6.69 11.56 -5.03
N SER A 127 5.75 12.28 -4.43
CA SER A 127 5.67 13.74 -4.51
C SER A 127 6.87 14.43 -3.85
N THR A 128 7.37 13.90 -2.73
CA THR A 128 8.59 14.38 -2.09
C THR A 128 9.83 14.10 -2.94
N LEU A 129 9.93 12.92 -3.55
CA LEU A 129 11.02 12.58 -4.47
C LEU A 129 11.03 13.50 -5.70
N ASP A 130 9.88 13.77 -6.32
CA ASP A 130 9.78 14.69 -7.46
C ASP A 130 10.20 16.12 -7.05
N ARG A 131 9.87 16.56 -5.82
CA ARG A 131 10.32 17.85 -5.27
C ARG A 131 11.84 17.89 -5.02
N LEU A 132 12.42 16.79 -4.54
CA LEU A 132 13.86 16.67 -4.34
C LEU A 132 14.64 16.62 -5.66
N VAL A 133 14.07 16.00 -6.69
CA VAL A 133 14.61 16.07 -8.07
C VAL A 133 14.57 17.50 -8.59
N GLY A 134 13.46 18.22 -8.38
CA GLY A 134 13.33 19.63 -8.76
C GLY A 134 14.31 20.56 -8.05
N THR A 135 14.80 20.17 -6.86
CA THR A 135 15.80 20.92 -6.08
C THR A 135 17.22 20.39 -6.28
N SER A 136 17.45 19.53 -7.28
CA SER A 136 18.75 18.92 -7.62
C SER A 136 19.41 18.10 -6.50
N ARG A 137 18.62 17.63 -5.52
CA ARG A 137 19.12 16.74 -4.44
C ARG A 137 19.06 15.26 -4.79
N LEU A 138 18.26 14.90 -5.80
CA LEU A 138 18.12 13.55 -6.34
C LEU A 138 18.11 13.62 -7.87
N ARG A 139 18.52 12.53 -8.53
CA ARG A 139 18.41 12.37 -9.98
C ARG A 139 17.33 11.38 -10.35
N ARG A 140 16.64 11.65 -11.47
CA ARG A 140 15.67 10.73 -12.07
C ARG A 140 16.36 9.99 -13.21
N SER A 141 16.65 8.71 -13.01
CA SER A 141 17.36 7.89 -13.99
C SER A 141 16.42 7.28 -15.05
N GLY A 142 15.11 7.19 -14.77
CA GLY A 142 14.13 6.63 -15.70
C GLY A 142 12.66 6.80 -15.27
N ARG A 143 11.74 6.02 -15.87
CA ARG A 143 10.30 6.08 -15.57
C ARG A 143 10.01 5.57 -14.15
N GLY A 144 10.05 6.50 -13.18
CA GLY A 144 9.77 6.22 -11.77
C GLY A 144 10.96 5.64 -10.99
N LEU A 145 12.18 5.83 -11.50
CA LEU A 145 13.43 5.45 -10.85
C LEU A 145 14.18 6.70 -10.40
N TYR A 146 14.61 6.69 -9.15
CA TYR A 146 15.31 7.78 -8.48
C TYR A 146 16.65 7.27 -7.98
N ARG A 147 17.67 8.13 -8.02
CA ARG A 147 19.04 7.87 -7.57
C ARG A 147 19.53 9.08 -6.77
N ALA A 148 20.48 8.87 -5.85
CA ALA A 148 21.22 9.96 -5.23
C ALA A 148 21.83 10.92 -6.28
N GLY A 149 21.81 12.22 -5.99
CA GLY A 149 22.18 13.29 -6.92
C GLY A 149 23.65 13.67 -6.89
#